data_AF-A0AA36NF44-F1
#
_entry.id   AF-A0AA36NF44-F1
#
_cell.length_a   1.000
_cell.length_b   1.000
_cell.length_c   1.000
_cell.angle_alpha   90.00
_cell.angle_beta   90.00
_cell.angle_gamma   90.00
#
_symmetry.space_group_name_H-M   'P 1'
#
loop_
_entity.id
_entity.type
_entity.pdbx_description
1 polymer ?
#
loop_
_entity_poly.entity_id
_entity_poly.type
_entity_poly.pdbx_seq_one_letter_code
_entity_poly.pdbx_strand_id
1 'polypeptide(L)'
;MALRALLLVAAAAVEVPFCHLEWLEAVGCPREEHGIDWEVFLASACEKCKADEPCRLEPEDAAYILAQEVTTGSEVQAFRCAAGLLSAMIIVAQYFLVKSPVPEQLDGVLGKASSLAPFPFYTSQYSRYSNMVPVNLMACDLGQQSSPKLFNRFVPRVHAEDSGLCGLVYTDDQLVRRCRSMRKNANVPDRITDALDHIQCPTFGDMLVDQKLGNKIRKYEMRANQLQCQDSRGMWHEAMSDVHKCVLITVAHWLRFRPKELVLDWGSGCGHKLSWAKMLFDVDGLGVEIQEPAARWAQRHSAGKFCHGDGRNLSWVPEDTFDHVISYASIYHLEREEQCSVGIQLVRKLKVGGRAFLGWNHGPNMSNWEWLMCFRDSHSLAKENGLAGGVEVDFDAVEDGYLFPPHARVLEDKRSFLYQYPAYSIFLTRLA
;
A
#
# COMPACT_ATOMS: atom_id res chain seq x y z
N MET A 1 29.39 -20.72 3.42
CA MET A 1 28.58 -21.81 2.84
C MET A 1 27.49 -22.32 3.80
N ALA A 2 27.73 -22.44 5.11
CA ALA A 2 26.70 -22.84 6.09
C ALA A 2 25.44 -21.95 6.11
N LEU A 3 25.59 -20.64 5.89
CA LEU A 3 24.47 -19.69 5.85
C LEU A 3 23.50 -19.93 4.66
N ARG A 4 23.99 -20.49 3.54
CA ARG A 4 23.15 -20.83 2.37
C ARG A 4 22.33 -22.11 2.58
N ALA A 5 22.80 -23.01 3.46
CA ALA A 5 22.11 -24.27 3.75
C ALA A 5 20.94 -24.09 4.73
N LEU A 6 21.05 -23.19 5.72
CA LEU A 6 19.92 -22.85 6.60
C LEU A 6 18.78 -22.13 5.85
N LEU A 7 19.11 -21.29 4.86
CA LEU A 7 18.10 -20.56 4.07
C LEU A 7 17.28 -21.47 3.13
N LEU A 8 17.79 -22.66 2.78
CA LEU A 8 17.09 -23.60 1.89
C LEU A 8 16.15 -24.58 2.61
N VAL A 9 16.33 -24.79 3.92
CA VAL A 9 15.46 -25.69 4.71
C VAL A 9 14.20 -24.97 5.22
N ALA A 10 14.16 -23.63 5.22
CA ALA A 10 13.04 -22.81 5.66
C ALA A 10 12.02 -22.43 4.56
N ALA A 11 11.97 -23.18 3.45
CA ALA A 11 11.05 -22.89 2.34
C ALA A 11 9.61 -23.43 2.55
N ALA A 12 9.35 -24.17 3.64
CA ALA A 12 8.00 -24.37 4.13
C ALA A 12 7.66 -23.22 5.08
N ALA A 13 6.51 -22.59 4.88
CA ALA A 13 5.96 -21.50 5.70
C ALA A 13 5.63 -21.98 7.13
N VAL A 14 6.65 -22.39 7.88
CA VAL A 14 6.55 -22.64 9.31
C VAL A 14 6.57 -21.26 9.95
N GLU A 15 5.43 -20.84 10.48
CA GLU A 15 5.37 -19.72 11.40
C GLU A 15 6.37 -20.02 12.51
N VAL A 16 7.42 -19.19 12.59
CA VAL A 16 8.38 -19.29 13.67
C VAL A 16 7.83 -18.48 14.84
N PRO A 17 7.39 -19.11 15.93
CA PRO A 17 6.82 -18.41 17.06
C PRO A 17 7.96 -17.95 17.97
N PHE A 18 8.72 -16.94 17.55
CA PHE A 18 9.91 -16.43 18.26
C PHE A 18 9.66 -16.05 19.73
N CYS A 19 8.41 -15.82 20.14
CA CYS A 19 8.04 -15.57 21.54
C CYS A 19 7.60 -16.81 22.32
N HIS A 20 7.67 -17.98 21.72
CA HIS A 20 7.38 -19.25 22.39
C HIS A 20 8.68 -19.97 22.69
N LEU A 21 8.98 -20.10 23.98
CA LEU A 21 10.22 -20.71 24.49
C LEU A 21 10.42 -22.14 23.98
N GLU A 22 9.33 -22.89 23.83
CA GLU A 22 9.33 -24.25 23.27
C GLU A 22 9.99 -24.33 21.87
N TRP A 23 9.98 -23.23 21.13
CA TRP A 23 10.59 -23.19 19.80
C TRP A 23 12.12 -23.18 19.85
N LEU A 24 12.73 -22.54 20.86
CA LEU A 24 14.19 -22.59 21.04
C LEU A 24 14.66 -24.04 21.19
N GLU A 25 13.96 -24.82 22.02
CA GLU A 25 14.25 -26.24 22.20
C GLU A 25 14.06 -27.01 20.89
N ALA A 26 12.97 -26.73 20.15
CA ALA A 26 12.66 -27.39 18.88
C ALA A 26 13.72 -27.17 17.78
N VAL A 27 14.42 -26.03 17.79
CA VAL A 27 15.53 -25.74 16.85
C VAL A 27 16.91 -26.08 17.40
N GLY A 28 16.97 -26.72 18.57
CA GLY A 28 18.23 -27.13 19.20
C GLY A 28 19.04 -25.95 19.73
N CYS A 29 18.41 -24.83 20.04
CA CYS A 29 19.07 -23.75 20.78
C CYS A 29 19.28 -24.21 22.23
N PRO A 30 20.53 -24.17 22.73
CA PRO A 30 20.75 -24.37 24.16
C PRO A 30 20.06 -23.26 24.96
N ARG A 31 19.61 -23.56 26.18
CA ARG A 31 18.99 -22.57 27.08
C ARG A 31 19.95 -21.42 27.41
N GLU A 32 21.20 -21.76 27.65
CA GLU A 32 22.29 -20.81 27.91
C GLU A 32 23.45 -21.07 26.94
N GLU A 33 24.00 -20.02 26.35
CA GLU A 33 25.19 -20.09 25.50
C GLU A 33 26.07 -18.86 25.70
N HIS A 34 27.35 -19.06 26.02
CA HIS A 34 28.31 -17.98 26.25
C HIS A 34 27.87 -16.96 27.31
N GLY A 35 27.15 -17.43 28.34
CA GLY A 35 26.59 -16.59 29.40
C GLY A 35 25.28 -15.88 29.02
N ILE A 36 24.74 -16.12 27.81
CA ILE A 36 23.46 -15.61 27.36
C ILE A 36 22.36 -16.63 27.70
N ASP A 37 21.44 -16.27 28.58
CA ASP A 37 20.18 -17.00 28.76
C ASP A 37 19.19 -16.58 27.67
N TRP A 38 18.99 -17.45 26.68
CA TRP A 38 18.15 -17.16 25.52
C TRP A 38 16.66 -17.09 25.85
N GLU A 39 16.22 -17.77 26.91
CA GLU A 39 14.85 -17.73 27.38
C GLU A 39 14.54 -16.37 28.02
N VAL A 40 15.42 -15.89 28.91
CA VAL A 40 15.30 -14.56 29.53
C VAL A 40 15.40 -13.46 28.47
N PHE A 41 16.34 -13.58 27.55
CA PHE A 41 16.50 -12.66 26.43
C PHE A 41 15.22 -12.57 25.60
N LEU A 42 14.67 -13.70 25.15
CA LEU A 42 13.46 -13.69 24.30
C LEU A 42 12.22 -13.24 25.07
N ALA A 43 12.08 -13.60 26.35
CA ALA A 43 10.98 -13.11 27.18
C ALA A 43 11.02 -11.58 27.30
N SER A 44 12.20 -11.01 27.60
CA SER A 44 12.41 -9.56 27.66
C SER A 44 12.15 -8.89 26.31
N ALA A 45 12.70 -9.45 25.23
CA ALA A 45 12.48 -8.99 23.87
C ALA A 45 10.98 -8.95 23.51
N CYS A 46 10.26 -10.04 23.75
CA CYS A 46 8.85 -10.16 23.40
C CYS A 46 7.93 -9.28 24.25
N GLU A 47 8.30 -9.01 25.50
CA GLU A 47 7.58 -8.06 26.35
C GLU A 47 7.72 -6.62 25.84
N LYS A 48 8.95 -6.23 25.46
CA LYS A 48 9.31 -4.84 25.13
C LYS A 48 9.21 -4.50 23.64
N CYS A 49 9.22 -5.51 22.77
CA CYS A 49 9.15 -5.41 21.32
C CYS A 49 7.89 -6.11 20.82
N LYS A 50 6.74 -5.46 21.03
CA LYS A 50 5.47 -5.98 20.52
C LYS A 50 5.43 -5.87 19.00
N ALA A 51 4.77 -6.83 18.37
CA ALA A 51 4.47 -6.75 16.95
C ALA A 51 3.78 -5.41 16.65
N ASP A 52 4.16 -4.79 15.53
CA ASP A 52 3.63 -3.52 15.04
C ASP A 52 3.96 -2.27 15.91
N GLU A 53 4.79 -2.41 16.95
CA GLU A 53 5.27 -1.28 17.77
C GLU A 53 6.81 -1.20 17.74
N PRO A 54 7.41 0.01 17.84
CA PRO A 54 8.83 0.13 18.09
C PRO A 54 9.20 -0.56 19.42
N CYS A 55 10.32 -1.28 19.46
CA CYS A 55 10.90 -1.78 20.70
C CYS A 55 11.08 -0.63 21.70
N ARG A 56 10.51 -0.76 22.90
CA ARG A 56 10.75 0.15 24.03
C ARG A 56 11.77 -0.47 24.97
N LEU A 57 12.99 -0.58 24.47
CA LEU A 57 14.10 -1.09 25.27
C LEU A 57 14.81 0.07 25.96
N GLU A 58 15.07 -0.10 27.24
CA GLU A 58 15.93 0.77 28.05
C GLU A 58 17.33 0.16 28.18
N PRO A 59 18.37 0.97 28.47
CA PRO A 59 19.74 0.49 28.59
C PRO A 59 19.95 -0.65 29.61
N GLU A 60 19.07 -0.74 30.61
CA GLU A 60 19.06 -1.76 31.64
C GLU A 60 18.33 -3.07 31.24
N ASP A 61 17.60 -3.08 30.13
CA ASP A 61 16.88 -4.29 29.70
C ASP A 61 17.88 -5.39 29.28
N ALA A 62 17.65 -6.61 29.76
CA ALA A 62 18.50 -7.77 29.45
C ALA A 62 18.64 -7.96 27.92
N ALA A 63 17.56 -7.78 27.18
CA ALA A 63 17.58 -7.85 25.72
C ALA A 63 18.50 -6.80 25.07
N TYR A 64 18.65 -5.60 25.67
CA TYR A 64 19.53 -4.55 25.18
C TYR A 64 21.00 -4.80 25.54
N ILE A 65 21.27 -5.16 26.79
CA ILE A 65 22.64 -5.45 27.26
C ILE A 65 23.25 -6.57 26.43
N LEU A 66 22.52 -7.68 26.26
CA LEU A 66 22.99 -8.85 25.51
C LEU A 66 23.17 -8.55 24.01
N ALA A 67 22.25 -7.77 23.45
CA ALA A 67 22.34 -7.22 22.09
C ALA A 67 23.64 -6.41 21.88
N GLN A 68 23.95 -5.52 22.81
CA GLN A 68 25.14 -4.67 22.76
C GLN A 68 26.42 -5.51 22.93
N GLU A 69 26.43 -6.49 23.83
CA GLU A 69 27.56 -7.42 24.03
C GLU A 69 27.86 -8.22 22.76
N VAL A 70 26.84 -8.76 22.08
CA VAL A 70 26.98 -9.48 20.80
C VAL A 70 27.58 -8.62 19.69
N THR A 71 27.34 -7.31 19.71
CA THR A 71 27.76 -6.39 18.63
C THR A 71 29.04 -5.62 18.91
N THR A 72 29.38 -5.41 20.18
CA THR A 72 30.58 -4.68 20.61
C THR A 72 31.71 -5.59 21.10
N GLY A 73 31.42 -6.87 21.39
CA GLY A 73 32.32 -7.83 22.01
C GLY A 73 33.28 -8.56 21.06
N SER A 74 34.51 -8.70 21.56
CA SER A 74 35.70 -9.33 20.97
C SER A 74 35.58 -10.83 20.69
N GLU A 75 36.17 -11.28 19.57
CA GLU A 75 36.17 -12.65 19.03
C GLU A 75 34.76 -13.26 18.90
N VAL A 76 34.22 -13.25 17.67
CA VAL A 76 32.94 -13.90 17.35
C VAL A 76 33.06 -15.40 17.63
N GLN A 77 32.77 -15.81 18.86
CA GLN A 77 32.51 -17.20 19.16
C GLN A 77 31.26 -17.59 18.40
N ALA A 78 31.33 -18.67 17.63
CA ALA A 78 30.19 -19.12 16.86
C ALA A 78 29.07 -19.54 17.81
N PHE A 79 27.99 -18.75 17.86
CA PHE A 79 26.75 -19.14 18.51
C PHE A 79 26.13 -20.33 17.77
N ARG A 80 25.71 -21.36 18.51
CA ARG A 80 24.92 -22.48 18.01
C ARG A 80 23.47 -22.07 17.84
N CYS A 81 22.96 -21.16 18.68
CA CYS A 81 21.61 -20.64 18.56
C CYS A 81 21.50 -19.54 17.48
N ALA A 82 21.45 -19.94 16.20
CA ALA A 82 21.33 -19.01 15.08
C ALA A 82 20.10 -18.09 15.18
N ALA A 83 18.98 -18.60 15.71
CA ALA A 83 17.76 -17.83 15.84
C ALA A 83 17.81 -16.82 17.00
N GLY A 84 18.46 -17.18 18.11
CA GLY A 84 18.74 -16.26 19.21
C GLY A 84 19.65 -15.12 18.76
N LEU A 85 20.74 -15.45 18.04
CA LEU A 85 21.65 -14.46 17.48
C LEU A 85 20.95 -13.50 16.49
N LEU A 86 20.14 -14.03 15.57
CA LEU A 86 19.36 -13.20 14.65
C LEU A 86 18.41 -12.27 15.41
N SER A 87 17.69 -12.79 16.41
CA SER A 87 16.79 -11.98 17.25
C SER A 87 17.54 -10.87 17.98
N ALA A 88 18.71 -11.15 18.54
CA ALA A 88 19.60 -10.14 19.14
C ALA A 88 20.05 -9.09 18.12
N MET A 89 20.57 -9.48 16.96
CA MET A 89 20.99 -8.54 15.92
C MET A 89 19.87 -7.61 15.47
N ILE A 90 18.65 -8.13 15.40
CA ILE A 90 17.47 -7.36 15.00
C ILE A 90 17.07 -6.36 16.08
N ILE A 91 17.06 -6.78 17.35
CA ILE A 91 16.78 -5.91 18.49
C ILE A 91 17.82 -4.78 18.58
N VAL A 92 19.11 -5.10 18.41
CA VAL A 92 20.18 -4.11 18.31
C VAL A 92 19.87 -3.12 17.20
N ALA A 93 19.62 -3.64 15.99
CA ALA A 93 19.39 -2.81 14.82
C ALA A 93 18.19 -1.88 15.04
N GLN A 94 17.08 -2.39 15.58
CA GLN A 94 15.92 -1.57 15.92
C GLN A 94 16.27 -0.49 16.96
N TYR A 95 16.95 -0.84 18.06
CA TYR A 95 17.32 0.15 19.08
C TYR A 95 18.19 1.27 18.52
N PHE A 96 19.25 0.92 17.77
CA PHE A 96 20.15 1.92 17.20
C PHE A 96 19.50 2.73 16.07
N LEU A 97 18.54 2.17 15.35
CA LEU A 97 17.74 2.87 14.35
C LEU A 97 16.68 3.81 14.97
N VAL A 98 16.13 3.47 16.15
CA VAL A 98 15.05 4.21 16.81
C VAL A 98 15.57 5.27 17.79
N LYS A 99 16.55 4.94 18.64
CA LYS A 99 16.91 5.75 19.84
C LYS A 99 18.24 6.50 19.74
N SER A 100 19.19 6.05 18.91
CA SER A 100 20.52 6.69 18.84
C SER A 100 20.59 7.65 17.65
N PRO A 101 21.24 8.83 17.77
CA PRO A 101 21.62 9.58 16.57
C PRO A 101 22.52 8.65 15.74
N VAL A 102 21.96 8.16 14.63
CA VAL A 102 22.68 7.29 13.70
C VAL A 102 23.98 8.01 13.33
N PRO A 103 25.17 7.41 13.55
CA PRO A 103 26.42 8.00 13.10
C PRO A 103 26.27 8.39 11.62
N GLU A 104 26.70 9.59 11.21
CA GLU A 104 26.48 10.10 9.82
C GLU A 104 26.86 9.09 8.72
N GLN A 105 27.80 8.19 9.02
CA GLN A 105 28.24 7.12 8.12
C GLN A 105 27.21 6.00 7.92
N LEU A 106 26.37 5.69 8.91
CA LEU A 106 25.29 4.70 8.84
C LEU A 106 24.01 5.30 8.24
N ASP A 107 23.83 6.61 8.31
CA ASP A 107 22.68 7.34 7.75
C ASP A 107 22.62 7.19 6.21
N GLY A 108 23.79 7.07 5.58
CA GLY A 108 23.93 6.75 4.15
C GLY A 108 23.75 5.27 3.80
N VAL A 109 23.91 4.35 4.76
CA VAL A 109 23.89 2.88 4.53
C VAL A 109 22.52 2.27 4.84
N LEU A 110 21.90 2.67 5.94
CA LEU A 110 20.62 2.12 6.40
C LEU A 110 19.41 2.92 5.87
N GLY A 111 19.65 4.14 5.39
CA GLY A 111 18.59 5.12 5.21
C GLY A 111 17.91 5.45 6.54
N LYS A 112 16.97 6.39 6.55
CA LYS A 112 16.20 6.80 7.74
C LYS A 112 15.18 5.74 8.20
N ALA A 113 15.52 4.46 8.13
CA ALA A 113 14.67 3.36 8.57
C ALA A 113 14.68 3.26 10.08
N SER A 114 13.95 4.13 10.76
CA SER A 114 13.90 4.21 12.23
C SER A 114 13.09 3.09 12.88
N SER A 115 12.79 1.98 12.18
CA SER A 115 12.04 0.85 12.72
C SER A 115 12.18 -0.37 11.81
N LEU A 116 12.47 -1.54 12.39
CA LEU A 116 12.32 -2.84 11.71
C LEU A 116 11.01 -3.52 12.14
N ALA A 117 9.98 -2.75 12.50
CA ALA A 117 8.68 -3.27 12.92
C ALA A 117 7.82 -3.73 11.74
N PRO A 118 7.07 -4.84 11.90
CA PRO A 118 6.97 -5.70 13.09
C PRO A 118 8.19 -6.60 13.38
N PHE A 119 8.54 -6.68 14.68
CA PHE A 119 9.30 -7.77 15.32
C PHE A 119 8.46 -8.35 16.47
N PRO A 120 8.56 -9.66 16.83
CA PRO A 120 9.37 -10.70 16.19
C PRO A 120 9.02 -10.91 14.71
N PHE A 121 10.03 -11.16 13.87
CA PHE A 121 9.80 -11.45 12.46
C PHE A 121 9.16 -12.83 12.33
N TYR A 122 7.90 -12.92 11.93
CA TYR A 122 7.43 -14.19 11.39
C TYR A 122 8.15 -14.43 10.05
N THR A 123 8.43 -15.69 9.67
CA THR A 123 8.97 -16.03 8.34
C THR A 123 8.08 -15.47 7.21
N SER A 124 6.76 -15.43 7.45
CA SER A 124 5.78 -14.77 6.58
C SER A 124 5.93 -13.25 6.49
N GLN A 125 6.61 -12.60 7.45
CA GLN A 125 6.95 -11.19 7.42
C GLN A 125 8.29 -10.91 6.73
N TYR A 126 9.23 -11.87 6.67
CA TYR A 126 10.50 -11.66 5.95
C TYR A 126 10.26 -11.29 4.48
N SER A 127 9.32 -11.97 3.81
CA SER A 127 8.92 -11.64 2.44
C SER A 127 8.42 -10.20 2.32
N ARG A 128 7.76 -9.67 3.36
CA ARG A 128 7.35 -8.27 3.40
C ARG A 128 8.56 -7.34 3.35
N TYR A 129 9.61 -7.55 4.14
CA TYR A 129 10.77 -6.66 4.14
C TYR A 129 11.67 -6.82 2.92
N SER A 130 11.74 -8.02 2.35
CA SER A 130 12.47 -8.20 1.09
C SER A 130 11.74 -7.54 -0.08
N ASN A 131 10.40 -7.56 -0.07
CA ASN A 131 9.57 -7.17 -1.20
C ASN A 131 8.88 -5.81 -1.03
N MET A 132 8.96 -5.17 0.14
CA MET A 132 8.27 -3.92 0.43
C MET A 132 9.23 -2.83 0.94
N VAL A 133 8.77 -1.59 0.84
CA VAL A 133 9.40 -0.38 1.36
C VAL A 133 8.43 0.27 2.35
N PRO A 134 8.85 0.63 3.56
CA PRO A 134 8.01 1.36 4.50
C PRO A 134 7.68 2.77 3.97
N VAL A 135 6.41 3.17 4.05
CA VAL A 135 5.90 4.44 3.51
C VAL A 135 6.53 5.64 4.22
N ASN A 136 6.81 5.54 5.53
CA ASN A 136 7.35 6.63 6.32
C ASN A 136 8.77 7.05 5.87
N LEU A 137 9.55 6.17 5.24
CA LEU A 137 10.93 6.50 4.80
C LEU A 137 10.95 7.58 3.72
N MET A 138 9.91 7.59 2.88
CA MET A 138 9.81 8.47 1.72
C MET A 138 8.70 9.51 1.87
N ALA A 139 8.13 9.68 3.06
CA ALA A 139 7.08 10.67 3.29
C ALA A 139 7.55 12.09 2.91
N CYS A 140 6.68 12.83 2.23
CA CYS A 140 6.96 14.22 1.89
C CYS A 140 7.06 15.08 3.14
N ASP A 141 6.16 14.89 4.10
CA ASP A 141 6.20 15.56 5.39
C ASP A 141 7.19 14.87 6.33
N LEU A 142 8.23 15.60 6.75
CA LEU A 142 9.23 15.07 7.67
C LEU A 142 8.62 14.72 9.04
N GLY A 143 7.57 15.44 9.47
CA GLY A 143 6.87 15.13 10.72
C GLY A 143 6.11 13.79 10.65
N GLN A 144 5.71 13.36 9.44
CA GLN A 144 5.06 12.07 9.24
C GLN A 144 6.05 10.89 9.26
N GLN A 145 7.35 11.11 9.02
CA GLN A 145 8.34 10.03 9.07
C GLN A 145 8.40 9.36 10.44
N SER A 146 8.12 10.14 11.49
CA SER A 146 8.05 9.69 12.89
C SER A 146 6.62 9.39 13.36
N SER A 147 5.62 9.48 12.48
CA SER A 147 4.22 9.26 12.86
C SER A 147 3.93 7.77 13.08
N PRO A 148 3.41 7.38 14.25
CA PRO A 148 3.00 5.99 14.50
C PRO A 148 1.97 5.47 13.49
N LYS A 149 1.17 6.36 12.86
CA LYS A 149 0.19 5.99 11.83
C LYS A 149 0.84 5.35 10.59
N LEU A 150 2.12 5.61 10.33
CA LEU A 150 2.85 5.14 9.15
C LEU A 150 3.85 3.99 9.41
N PHE A 151 4.11 3.60 10.66
CA PHE A 151 5.20 2.64 10.98
C PHE A 151 5.02 1.23 10.43
N ASN A 152 3.79 0.77 10.23
CA ASN A 152 3.52 -0.54 9.59
C ASN A 152 2.84 -0.38 8.24
N ARG A 153 3.12 0.73 7.55
CA ARG A 153 2.56 0.99 6.22
C ARG A 153 3.62 0.74 5.17
N PHE A 154 3.28 -0.06 4.19
CA PHE A 154 4.21 -0.61 3.23
C PHE A 154 3.71 -0.41 1.81
N VAL A 155 4.67 -0.32 0.89
CA VAL A 155 4.42 -0.42 -0.54
C VAL A 155 5.37 -1.43 -1.16
N PRO A 156 4.98 -2.12 -2.25
CA PRO A 156 5.89 -3.00 -2.96
C PRO A 156 7.14 -2.25 -3.41
N ARG A 157 8.29 -2.91 -3.24
CA ARG A 157 9.57 -2.49 -3.78
C ARG A 157 9.49 -2.61 -5.29
N VAL A 158 9.79 -1.51 -5.96
CA VAL A 158 9.87 -1.42 -7.42
C VAL A 158 11.32 -1.11 -7.75
N HIS A 159 11.92 -1.88 -8.66
CA HIS A 159 13.31 -1.64 -9.03
C HIS A 159 13.43 -0.31 -9.78
N ALA A 160 14.53 0.41 -9.55
CA ALA A 160 14.76 1.67 -10.22
C ALA A 160 14.87 1.49 -11.74
N GLU A 161 15.42 0.36 -12.22
CA GLU A 161 15.41 0.02 -13.65
C GLU A 161 14.00 -0.11 -14.25
N ASP A 162 12.99 -0.49 -13.46
CA ASP A 162 11.61 -0.66 -13.93
C ASP A 162 10.84 0.67 -13.99
N SER A 163 11.35 1.73 -13.36
CA SER A 163 10.76 3.08 -13.44
C SER A 163 10.79 3.65 -14.87
N GLY A 164 11.65 3.12 -15.75
CA GLY A 164 11.70 3.46 -17.17
C GLY A 164 10.49 2.97 -17.98
N LEU A 165 9.63 2.12 -17.41
CA LEU A 165 8.35 1.73 -18.02
C LEU A 165 7.34 2.88 -18.01
N CYS A 166 7.53 3.85 -17.13
CA CYS A 166 6.70 5.04 -17.09
C CYS A 166 7.24 6.06 -18.05
N GLY A 167 6.40 6.52 -18.97
CA GLY A 167 6.72 7.69 -19.81
C GLY A 167 7.07 8.95 -19.00
N LEU A 168 6.90 8.93 -17.67
CA LEU A 168 7.31 9.97 -16.75
C LEU A 168 8.69 9.68 -16.14
N VAL A 169 9.65 10.54 -16.49
CA VAL A 169 11.06 10.50 -16.09
C VAL A 169 11.28 11.05 -14.67
N TYR A 170 10.53 10.57 -13.68
CA TYR A 170 10.75 10.94 -12.28
C TYR A 170 11.03 9.71 -11.42
N THR A 171 12.20 9.72 -10.79
CA THR A 171 12.53 8.82 -9.68
C THR A 171 11.70 9.17 -8.43
N ASP A 172 11.55 8.22 -7.51
CA ASP A 172 10.85 8.45 -6.24
C ASP A 172 11.41 9.65 -5.48
N ASP A 173 12.73 9.78 -5.40
CA ASP A 173 13.38 10.92 -4.75
C ASP A 173 13.02 12.25 -5.40
N GLN A 174 12.92 12.30 -6.73
CA GLN A 174 12.50 13.50 -7.45
C GLN A 174 11.03 13.83 -7.15
N LEU A 175 10.15 12.82 -7.10
CA LEU A 175 8.74 12.99 -6.74
C LEU A 175 8.60 13.52 -5.30
N VAL A 176 9.28 12.90 -4.34
CA VAL A 176 9.27 13.31 -2.93
C VAL A 176 9.84 14.73 -2.75
N ARG A 177 10.93 15.08 -3.46
CA ARG A 177 11.47 16.46 -3.45
C ARG A 177 10.48 17.46 -4.02
N ARG A 178 9.80 17.12 -5.13
CA ARG A 178 8.77 17.97 -5.72
C ARG A 178 7.58 18.15 -4.77
N CYS A 179 7.14 17.08 -4.14
CA CYS A 179 6.09 17.09 -3.13
C CYS A 179 6.45 17.99 -1.93
N ARG A 180 7.67 17.88 -1.40
CA ARG A 180 8.20 18.79 -0.36
C ARG A 180 8.22 20.25 -0.80
N SER A 181 8.62 20.51 -2.04
CA SER A 181 8.60 21.86 -2.61
C SER A 181 7.17 22.41 -2.71
N MET A 182 6.22 21.60 -3.19
CA MET A 182 4.81 21.96 -3.24
C MET A 182 4.24 22.25 -1.85
N ARG A 183 4.56 21.43 -0.82
CA ARG A 183 4.16 21.71 0.57
C ARG A 183 4.68 23.03 1.10
N LYS A 184 5.92 23.41 0.77
CA LYS A 184 6.50 24.69 1.22
C LYS A 184 5.86 25.90 0.55
N ASN A 185 5.50 25.77 -0.73
CA ASN A 185 4.96 26.87 -1.52
C ASN A 185 3.45 27.03 -1.34
N ALA A 186 2.74 25.92 -1.14
CA ALA A 186 1.34 25.93 -0.91
C ALA A 186 1.16 26.25 0.57
N ASN A 187 0.70 27.47 0.91
CA ASN A 187 0.21 27.84 2.25
C ASN A 187 -1.07 27.04 2.59
N VAL A 188 -1.06 25.74 2.35
CA VAL A 188 -2.16 24.83 2.60
C VAL A 188 -2.13 24.61 4.10
N PRO A 189 -3.16 25.05 4.82
CA PRO A 189 -3.29 24.75 6.24
C PRO A 189 -3.04 23.27 6.46
N ASP A 190 -2.56 22.88 7.64
CA ASP A 190 -2.73 21.49 8.05
C ASP A 190 -4.25 21.24 8.13
N ARG A 191 -4.83 20.83 7.00
CA ARG A 191 -6.16 20.24 6.99
C ARG A 191 -6.01 19.00 7.84
N ILE A 192 -6.58 19.07 9.03
CA ILE A 192 -6.72 17.92 9.89
C ILE A 192 -7.52 16.89 9.08
N THR A 193 -7.00 15.68 8.99
CA THR A 193 -7.56 14.56 8.22
C THR A 193 -8.88 14.03 8.79
N ASP A 194 -9.55 14.82 9.63
CA ASP A 194 -10.81 14.52 10.31
C ASP A 194 -11.91 14.07 9.34
N ALA A 195 -11.89 14.60 8.11
CA ALA A 195 -12.84 14.20 7.07
C ALA A 195 -12.86 12.69 6.83
N LEU A 196 -11.70 12.02 6.83
CA LEU A 196 -11.64 10.57 6.66
C LEU A 196 -12.08 9.85 7.94
N ASP A 197 -11.74 10.38 9.12
CA ASP A 197 -12.07 9.77 10.40
C ASP A 197 -13.59 9.72 10.63
N HIS A 198 -14.34 10.69 10.12
CA HIS A 198 -15.81 10.72 10.17
C HIS A 198 -16.52 9.73 9.23
N ILE A 199 -15.84 9.18 8.22
CA ILE A 199 -16.46 8.22 7.30
C ILE A 199 -16.58 6.86 7.98
N GLN A 200 -17.80 6.37 8.20
CA GLN A 200 -18.01 5.05 8.80
C GLN A 200 -18.04 3.98 7.70
N CYS A 201 -17.14 3.00 7.77
CA CYS A 201 -17.18 1.86 6.86
C CYS A 201 -18.47 1.06 7.11
N PRO A 202 -19.10 0.51 6.06
CA PRO A 202 -20.28 -0.33 6.22
C PRO A 202 -19.96 -1.59 7.03
N THR A 203 -20.98 -2.16 7.68
CA THR A 203 -20.84 -3.44 8.37
C THR A 203 -21.05 -4.59 7.40
N PHE A 204 -20.40 -5.73 7.65
CA PHE A 204 -20.40 -6.87 6.75
C PHE A 204 -21.81 -7.41 6.42
N GLY A 205 -22.75 -7.29 7.35
CA GLY A 205 -24.12 -7.83 7.21
C GLY A 205 -24.95 -7.17 6.09
N ASP A 206 -24.53 -6.01 5.59
CA ASP A 206 -25.31 -5.20 4.66
C ASP A 206 -25.04 -5.53 3.17
N MET A 207 -24.12 -6.45 2.87
CA MET A 207 -23.71 -6.75 1.49
C MET A 207 -24.58 -7.83 0.83
N LEU A 208 -25.36 -7.43 -0.18
CA LEU A 208 -26.08 -8.34 -1.06
C LEU A 208 -25.17 -8.76 -2.23
N VAL A 209 -24.50 -9.90 -2.08
CA VAL A 209 -23.66 -10.47 -3.13
C VAL A 209 -24.48 -11.49 -3.92
N ASP A 210 -24.84 -11.16 -5.17
CA ASP A 210 -25.45 -12.13 -6.07
C ASP A 210 -24.43 -13.23 -6.48
N GLN A 211 -24.93 -14.34 -7.01
CA GLN A 211 -24.09 -15.49 -7.36
C GLN A 211 -23.02 -15.17 -8.43
N LYS A 212 -23.33 -14.29 -9.38
CA LYS A 212 -22.42 -13.91 -10.48
C LYS A 212 -21.25 -13.11 -9.90
N LEU A 213 -21.54 -12.13 -9.05
CA LEU A 213 -20.55 -11.34 -8.33
C LEU A 213 -19.76 -12.21 -7.35
N GLY A 214 -20.43 -13.11 -6.60
CA GLY A 214 -19.77 -14.04 -5.68
C GLY A 214 -18.72 -14.93 -6.37
N ASN A 215 -18.98 -15.36 -7.61
CA ASN A 215 -18.00 -16.09 -8.41
C ASN A 215 -16.80 -15.22 -8.83
N LYS A 216 -17.04 -13.97 -9.23
CA LYS A 216 -15.97 -13.00 -9.52
C LYS A 216 -15.13 -12.73 -8.26
N ILE A 217 -15.79 -12.62 -7.09
CA ILE A 217 -15.14 -12.37 -5.81
C ILE A 217 -14.21 -13.52 -5.42
N ARG A 218 -14.70 -14.77 -5.48
CA ARG A 218 -13.94 -15.96 -5.06
C ARG A 218 -12.58 -16.11 -5.76
N LYS A 219 -12.48 -15.67 -7.02
CA LYS A 219 -11.22 -15.68 -7.79
C LYS A 219 -10.12 -14.86 -7.09
N TYR A 220 -10.49 -13.71 -6.54
CA TYR A 220 -9.55 -12.78 -5.88
C TYR A 220 -9.33 -13.14 -4.41
N GLU A 221 -10.32 -13.72 -3.76
CA GLU A 221 -10.21 -14.23 -2.39
C GLU A 221 -9.03 -15.19 -2.23
N MET A 222 -8.88 -16.15 -3.15
CA MET A 222 -7.74 -17.09 -3.14
C MET A 222 -6.39 -16.37 -3.21
N ARG A 223 -6.30 -15.28 -3.98
CA ARG A 223 -5.05 -14.51 -4.15
C ARG A 223 -4.68 -13.78 -2.86
N ALA A 224 -5.64 -13.10 -2.25
CA ALA A 224 -5.41 -12.40 -1.00
C ALA A 224 -5.04 -13.38 0.14
N ASN A 225 -5.71 -14.54 0.20
CA ASN A 225 -5.41 -15.58 1.19
C ASN A 225 -4.04 -16.25 0.98
N GLN A 226 -3.49 -16.22 -0.24
CA GLN A 226 -2.14 -16.70 -0.57
C GLN A 226 -1.04 -15.68 -0.27
N LEU A 227 -1.32 -14.68 0.57
CA LEU A 227 -0.39 -13.62 0.95
C LEU A 227 0.15 -12.80 -0.24
N GLN A 228 -0.54 -12.78 -1.38
CA GLN A 228 -0.07 -12.05 -2.56
C GLN A 228 -0.05 -10.53 -2.33
N CYS A 229 -0.83 -10.00 -1.37
CA CYS A 229 -0.66 -8.61 -0.93
C CYS A 229 0.73 -8.30 -0.34
N GLN A 230 1.53 -9.30 0.01
CA GLN A 230 2.89 -9.14 0.53
C GLN A 230 3.97 -9.36 -0.54
N ASP A 231 3.57 -9.50 -1.81
CA ASP A 231 4.48 -9.65 -2.93
C ASP A 231 4.22 -8.59 -4.03
N SER A 232 5.05 -8.65 -5.08
CA SER A 232 4.97 -7.74 -6.23
C SER A 232 3.71 -7.96 -7.09
N ARG A 233 2.95 -9.03 -6.90
CA ARG A 233 1.70 -9.32 -7.60
C ARG A 233 0.49 -8.64 -6.97
N GLY A 234 0.43 -8.54 -5.64
CA GLY A 234 -0.73 -7.95 -4.97
C GLY A 234 -2.01 -8.77 -5.21
N MET A 235 -3.01 -8.21 -5.87
CA MET A 235 -4.24 -8.94 -6.26
C MET A 235 -4.19 -9.53 -7.68
N TRP A 236 -3.04 -9.42 -8.34
CA TRP A 236 -2.85 -9.78 -9.74
C TRP A 236 -2.27 -11.18 -9.88
N HIS A 237 -2.37 -11.73 -11.10
CA HIS A 237 -1.79 -13.04 -11.35
C HIS A 237 -0.25 -12.97 -11.49
N GLU A 238 0.25 -11.84 -11.98
CA GLU A 238 1.65 -11.57 -12.33
C GLU A 238 2.20 -10.45 -11.45
N ALA A 239 3.53 -10.32 -11.41
CA ALA A 239 4.19 -9.22 -10.69
C ALA A 239 3.90 -7.92 -11.44
N MET A 240 3.17 -7.01 -10.79
CA MET A 240 2.61 -5.79 -11.40
C MET A 240 2.88 -4.56 -10.54
N SER A 241 3.74 -4.65 -9.52
CA SER A 241 4.00 -3.55 -8.59
C SER A 241 4.57 -2.32 -9.29
N ASP A 242 5.56 -2.53 -10.15
CA ASP A 242 6.17 -1.54 -11.04
C ASP A 242 5.13 -0.87 -11.94
N VAL A 243 4.32 -1.69 -12.59
CA VAL A 243 3.20 -1.29 -13.43
C VAL A 243 2.18 -0.43 -12.67
N HIS A 244 1.75 -0.85 -11.50
CA HIS A 244 0.73 -0.11 -10.74
C HIS A 244 1.26 1.19 -10.17
N LYS A 245 2.51 1.20 -9.73
CA LYS A 245 3.18 2.44 -9.35
C LYS A 245 3.26 3.38 -10.54
N CYS A 246 3.54 2.84 -11.72
CA CYS A 246 3.57 3.60 -12.96
C CYS A 246 2.25 4.28 -13.29
N VAL A 247 1.19 3.48 -13.30
CA VAL A 247 -0.18 3.95 -13.50
C VAL A 247 -0.50 5.06 -12.51
N LEU A 248 -0.20 4.85 -11.23
CA LEU A 248 -0.46 5.86 -10.21
C LEU A 248 0.31 7.15 -10.47
N ILE A 249 1.62 7.09 -10.75
CA ILE A 249 2.42 8.30 -10.96
C ILE A 249 1.86 9.10 -12.15
N THR A 250 1.55 8.43 -13.26
CA THR A 250 0.92 9.06 -14.42
C THR A 250 -0.42 9.70 -14.06
N VAL A 251 -1.30 8.95 -13.39
CA VAL A 251 -2.62 9.45 -12.99
C VAL A 251 -2.50 10.63 -12.02
N ALA A 252 -1.62 10.55 -11.02
CA ALA A 252 -1.39 11.63 -10.06
C ALA A 252 -0.91 12.92 -10.76
N HIS A 253 -0.08 12.81 -11.80
CA HIS A 253 0.35 13.95 -12.60
C HIS A 253 -0.80 14.56 -13.42
N TRP A 254 -1.62 13.73 -14.06
CA TRP A 254 -2.76 14.16 -14.86
C TRP A 254 -3.86 14.80 -14.01
N LEU A 255 -4.20 14.16 -12.89
CA LEU A 255 -5.15 14.68 -11.91
C LEU A 255 -4.56 15.85 -11.10
N ARG A 256 -3.24 16.07 -11.15
CA ARG A 256 -2.51 17.15 -10.47
C ARG A 256 -2.61 17.05 -8.95
N PHE A 257 -2.35 15.87 -8.40
CA PHE A 257 -2.31 15.64 -6.96
C PHE A 257 -1.46 16.69 -6.25
N ARG A 258 -2.01 17.26 -5.18
CA ARG A 258 -1.30 18.16 -4.29
C ARG A 258 -1.26 17.58 -2.87
N PRO A 259 -0.22 17.91 -2.10
CA PRO A 259 -0.14 17.48 -0.72
C PRO A 259 -1.39 17.88 0.09
N LYS A 260 -1.83 16.99 0.98
CA LYS A 260 -3.02 17.08 1.85
C LYS A 260 -4.37 17.06 1.13
N GLU A 261 -4.42 16.75 -0.16
CA GLU A 261 -5.67 16.47 -0.86
C GLU A 261 -6.18 15.06 -0.54
N LEU A 262 -7.48 14.86 -0.73
CA LEU A 262 -8.17 13.59 -0.48
C LEU A 262 -8.42 12.83 -1.78
N VAL A 263 -8.07 11.54 -1.76
CA VAL A 263 -8.29 10.60 -2.87
C VAL A 263 -9.24 9.48 -2.46
N LEU A 264 -10.22 9.16 -3.31
CA LEU A 264 -11.02 7.94 -3.21
C LEU A 264 -10.52 6.90 -4.21
N ASP A 265 -10.02 5.76 -3.72
CA ASP A 265 -9.55 4.62 -4.52
C ASP A 265 -10.62 3.52 -4.53
N TRP A 266 -11.36 3.39 -5.63
CA TRP A 266 -12.44 2.42 -5.79
C TRP A 266 -11.88 1.12 -6.40
N GLY A 267 -12.06 0.00 -5.70
CA GLY A 267 -11.38 -1.25 -6.03
C GLY A 267 -9.91 -1.23 -5.60
N SER A 268 -9.66 -0.76 -4.37
CA SER A 268 -8.30 -0.47 -3.88
C SER A 268 -7.40 -1.71 -3.71
N GLY A 269 -7.96 -2.91 -3.71
CA GLY A 269 -7.24 -4.17 -3.53
C GLY A 269 -6.47 -4.19 -2.21
N CYS A 270 -5.16 -4.44 -2.31
CA CYS A 270 -4.26 -4.41 -1.15
C CYS A 270 -3.97 -2.98 -0.66
N GLY A 271 -4.37 -1.92 -1.36
CA GLY A 271 -4.12 -0.53 -0.97
C GLY A 271 -2.74 0.03 -1.35
N HIS A 272 -1.99 -0.67 -2.21
CA HIS A 272 -0.65 -0.25 -2.64
C HIS A 272 -0.66 1.10 -3.38
N LYS A 273 -1.65 1.35 -4.25
CA LYS A 273 -1.75 2.62 -5.00
C LYS A 273 -1.93 3.80 -4.06
N LEU A 274 -2.87 3.70 -3.13
CA LEU A 274 -3.09 4.77 -2.16
C LEU A 274 -1.88 4.97 -1.23
N SER A 275 -1.18 3.89 -0.90
CA SER A 275 0.06 3.95 -0.12
C SER A 275 1.20 4.66 -0.86
N TRP A 276 1.41 4.37 -2.15
CA TRP A 276 2.35 5.13 -2.98
C TRP A 276 1.89 6.58 -3.15
N ALA A 277 0.59 6.84 -3.22
CA ALA A 277 0.06 8.20 -3.36
C ALA A 277 0.40 9.02 -2.12
N LYS A 278 0.19 8.45 -0.93
CA LYS A 278 0.64 9.03 0.35
C LYS A 278 2.14 9.25 0.38
N MET A 279 2.90 8.24 -0.04
CA MET A 279 4.37 8.29 -0.01
C MET A 279 4.93 9.38 -0.92
N LEU A 280 4.48 9.44 -2.17
CA LEU A 280 5.11 10.24 -3.23
C LEU A 280 4.49 11.64 -3.41
N PHE A 281 3.21 11.79 -3.06
CA PHE A 281 2.44 13.02 -3.27
C PHE A 281 1.83 13.57 -1.97
N ASP A 282 1.94 12.84 -0.86
CA ASP A 282 1.38 13.20 0.45
C ASP A 282 -0.10 13.55 0.38
N VAL A 283 -0.84 12.76 -0.38
CA VAL A 283 -2.30 12.73 -0.37
C VAL A 283 -2.78 11.73 0.66
N ASP A 284 -3.91 12.01 1.30
CA ASP A 284 -4.62 11.05 2.14
C ASP A 284 -5.79 10.46 1.34
N GLY A 285 -6.34 9.34 1.79
CA GLY A 285 -7.51 8.83 1.09
C GLY A 285 -8.24 7.67 1.72
N LEU A 286 -9.31 7.31 1.02
CA LEU A 286 -10.22 6.23 1.32
C LEU A 286 -10.11 5.16 0.22
N GLY A 287 -9.76 3.93 0.57
CA GLY A 287 -9.87 2.77 -0.32
C GLY A 287 -11.17 2.02 -0.05
N VAL A 288 -11.91 1.69 -1.11
CA VAL A 288 -13.09 0.81 -1.06
C VAL A 288 -12.72 -0.50 -1.73
N GLU A 289 -12.91 -1.62 -1.05
CA GLU A 289 -12.59 -2.94 -1.55
C GLU A 289 -13.66 -3.96 -1.16
N ILE A 290 -14.08 -4.80 -2.11
CA ILE A 290 -15.11 -5.82 -1.90
C ILE A 290 -14.52 -7.15 -1.40
N GLN A 291 -13.23 -7.38 -1.59
CA GLN A 291 -12.51 -8.53 -1.07
C GLN A 291 -12.12 -8.34 0.38
N GLU A 292 -12.82 -9.00 1.30
CA GLU A 292 -12.52 -8.93 2.73
C GLU A 292 -11.03 -9.14 3.06
N PRO A 293 -10.36 -10.20 2.56
CA PRO A 293 -8.98 -10.45 2.98
C PRO A 293 -8.02 -9.36 2.47
N ALA A 294 -8.28 -8.78 1.29
CA ALA A 294 -7.48 -7.69 0.74
C ALA A 294 -7.74 -6.37 1.50
N ALA A 295 -9.00 -6.05 1.77
CA ALA A 295 -9.38 -4.88 2.56
C ALA A 295 -8.79 -4.94 3.97
N ARG A 296 -8.87 -6.10 4.63
CA ARG A 296 -8.28 -6.34 5.96
C ARG A 296 -6.76 -6.19 5.93
N TRP A 297 -6.11 -6.67 4.87
CA TRP A 297 -4.67 -6.47 4.70
C TRP A 297 -4.35 -4.97 4.55
N ALA A 298 -5.07 -4.25 3.69
CA ALA A 298 -4.88 -2.83 3.46
C ALA A 298 -5.09 -2.00 4.74
N GLN A 299 -6.12 -2.31 5.53
CA GLN A 299 -6.38 -1.66 6.83
C GLN A 299 -5.20 -1.77 7.80
N ARG A 300 -4.45 -2.86 7.75
CA ARG A 300 -3.29 -3.11 8.62
C ARG A 300 -1.99 -2.57 8.04
N HIS A 301 -1.82 -2.65 6.72
CA HIS A 301 -0.50 -2.54 6.09
C HIS A 301 -0.37 -1.47 5.01
N SER A 302 -1.47 -0.81 4.61
CA SER A 302 -1.44 0.27 3.62
C SER A 302 -1.73 1.63 4.25
N ALA A 303 -1.13 2.70 3.73
CA ALA A 303 -1.38 4.05 4.19
C ALA A 303 -2.71 4.57 3.61
N GLY A 304 -3.56 5.12 4.49
CA GLY A 304 -4.92 5.55 4.18
C GLY A 304 -5.96 4.85 5.07
N LYS A 305 -7.23 5.20 4.85
CA LYS A 305 -8.38 4.50 5.45
C LYS A 305 -8.91 3.50 4.43
N PHE A 306 -9.19 2.27 4.84
CA PHE A 306 -9.68 1.23 3.94
C PHE A 306 -10.97 0.63 4.50
N CYS A 307 -12.00 0.56 3.65
CA CYS A 307 -13.29 -0.02 3.99
C CYS A 307 -13.53 -1.26 3.14
N HIS A 308 -13.88 -2.35 3.82
CA HIS A 308 -14.49 -3.49 3.18
C HIS A 308 -15.96 -3.16 2.90
N GLY A 309 -16.38 -3.16 1.63
CA GLY A 309 -17.75 -2.83 1.28
C GLY A 309 -18.05 -2.97 -0.21
N ASP A 310 -19.33 -3.09 -0.52
CA ASP A 310 -19.81 -3.12 -1.90
C ASP A 310 -19.73 -1.72 -2.52
N GLY A 311 -18.75 -1.53 -3.39
CA GLY A 311 -18.54 -0.28 -4.12
C GLY A 311 -19.68 0.13 -5.05
N ARG A 312 -20.68 -0.73 -5.29
CA ARG A 312 -21.90 -0.38 -6.05
C ARG A 312 -22.81 0.58 -5.30
N ASN A 313 -22.68 0.67 -3.97
CA ASN A 313 -23.41 1.60 -3.13
C ASN A 313 -22.44 2.43 -2.27
N LEU A 314 -22.25 3.69 -2.66
CA LEU A 314 -21.41 4.66 -1.97
C LEU A 314 -22.23 5.70 -1.19
N SER A 315 -23.46 5.38 -0.80
CA SER A 315 -24.32 6.29 0.00
C SER A 315 -23.72 6.62 1.38
N TRP A 316 -22.90 5.73 1.94
CA TRP A 316 -22.17 5.93 3.21
C TRP A 316 -20.94 6.84 3.07
N VAL A 317 -20.49 7.10 1.84
CA VAL A 317 -19.41 8.06 1.56
C VAL A 317 -20.04 9.43 1.32
N PRO A 318 -19.64 10.48 2.05
CA PRO A 318 -20.22 11.81 1.83
C PRO A 318 -19.91 12.37 0.43
N GLU A 319 -20.85 13.11 -0.14
CA GLU A 319 -20.64 13.86 -1.39
C GLU A 319 -19.66 15.02 -1.16
N ASP A 320 -19.14 15.64 -2.24
CA ASP A 320 -18.28 16.83 -2.17
C ASP A 320 -17.04 16.73 -1.26
N THR A 321 -16.51 15.51 -1.08
CA THR A 321 -15.47 15.25 -0.07
C THR A 321 -14.08 15.20 -0.70
N PHE A 322 -13.94 14.50 -1.81
CA PHE A 322 -12.66 14.14 -2.39
C PHE A 322 -12.21 15.18 -3.43
N ASP A 323 -10.91 15.42 -3.48
CA ASP A 323 -10.31 16.23 -4.54
C ASP A 323 -10.10 15.35 -5.78
N HIS A 324 -9.81 14.06 -5.57
CA HIS A 324 -9.60 13.09 -6.64
C HIS A 324 -10.32 11.76 -6.41
N VAL A 325 -10.66 11.09 -7.51
CA VAL A 325 -11.14 9.71 -7.54
C VAL A 325 -10.25 8.91 -8.48
N ILE A 326 -9.85 7.71 -8.08
CA ILE A 326 -9.18 6.76 -8.94
C ILE A 326 -9.90 5.40 -8.89
N SER A 327 -10.02 4.76 -10.04
CA SER A 327 -10.41 3.36 -10.20
C SER A 327 -9.59 2.80 -11.35
N TYR A 328 -8.79 1.77 -11.10
CA TYR A 328 -7.96 1.18 -12.15
C TYR A 328 -8.14 -0.31 -12.20
N ALA A 329 -8.63 -0.79 -13.35
CA ALA A 329 -8.89 -2.20 -13.58
C ALA A 329 -9.75 -2.82 -12.46
N SER A 330 -10.85 -2.14 -12.14
CA SER A 330 -11.82 -2.62 -11.15
C SER A 330 -13.24 -2.43 -11.67
N ILE A 331 -13.60 -1.21 -12.10
CA ILE A 331 -14.97 -0.90 -12.52
C ILE A 331 -15.42 -1.74 -13.72
N TYR A 332 -14.51 -2.13 -14.61
CA TYR A 332 -14.79 -2.99 -15.76
C TYR A 332 -15.36 -4.37 -15.40
N HIS A 333 -15.24 -4.80 -14.14
CA HIS A 333 -15.83 -6.04 -13.64
C HIS A 333 -17.34 -5.95 -13.45
N LEU A 334 -17.92 -4.76 -13.43
CA LEU A 334 -19.36 -4.55 -13.29
C LEU A 334 -20.06 -4.69 -14.64
N GLU A 335 -21.37 -4.93 -14.61
CA GLU A 335 -22.20 -4.82 -15.81
C GLU A 335 -22.32 -3.35 -16.25
N ARG A 336 -22.71 -3.09 -17.50
CA ARG A 336 -22.69 -1.75 -18.10
C ARG A 336 -23.51 -0.74 -17.30
N GLU A 337 -24.70 -1.11 -16.87
CA GLU A 337 -25.60 -0.25 -16.08
C GLU A 337 -25.02 0.04 -14.70
N GLU A 338 -24.37 -0.95 -14.09
CA GLU A 338 -23.67 -0.80 -12.81
C GLU A 338 -22.43 0.10 -12.95
N GLN A 339 -21.67 -0.02 -14.04
CA GLN A 339 -20.54 0.87 -14.34
C GLN A 339 -20.99 2.33 -14.43
N CYS A 340 -22.06 2.60 -15.18
CA CYS A 340 -22.64 3.93 -15.29
C CYS A 340 -23.08 4.49 -13.92
N SER A 341 -23.87 3.70 -13.17
CA SER A 341 -24.35 4.08 -11.83
C SER A 341 -23.20 4.38 -10.86
N VAL A 342 -22.17 3.52 -10.82
CA VAL A 342 -21.00 3.71 -9.97
C VAL A 342 -20.18 4.92 -10.41
N GLY A 343 -19.98 5.12 -11.71
CA GLY A 343 -19.30 6.30 -12.23
C GLY A 343 -19.95 7.60 -11.80
N ILE A 344 -21.28 7.69 -11.87
CA ILE A 344 -22.04 8.85 -11.39
C ILE A 344 -21.85 9.04 -9.88
N GLN A 345 -21.99 7.97 -9.09
CA GLN A 345 -21.77 8.03 -7.64
C GLN A 345 -20.36 8.53 -7.29
N LEU A 346 -19.34 8.03 -7.98
CA LEU A 346 -17.95 8.43 -7.81
C LEU A 346 -17.74 9.92 -8.11
N VAL A 347 -18.30 10.42 -9.21
CA VAL A 347 -18.22 11.86 -9.54
C VAL A 347 -18.90 12.70 -8.47
N ARG A 348 -20.05 12.29 -7.92
CA ARG A 348 -20.69 13.02 -6.79
C ARG A 348 -19.81 13.10 -5.53
N LYS A 349 -18.86 12.17 -5.35
CA LYS A 349 -17.92 12.23 -4.21
C LYS A 349 -16.82 13.26 -4.40
N LEU A 350 -16.58 13.71 -5.63
CA LEU A 350 -15.65 14.79 -5.91
C LEU A 350 -16.23 16.13 -5.49
N LYS A 351 -15.39 17.04 -4.98
CA LYS A 351 -15.69 18.47 -4.95
C LYS A 351 -15.89 19.00 -6.37
N VAL A 352 -16.59 20.12 -6.52
CA VAL A 352 -16.56 20.89 -7.78
C VAL A 352 -15.12 21.25 -8.14
N GLY A 353 -14.73 20.99 -9.39
CA GLY A 353 -13.35 21.09 -9.89
C GLY A 353 -12.45 19.89 -9.56
N GLY A 354 -12.93 18.96 -8.74
CA GLY A 354 -12.27 17.68 -8.46
C GLY A 354 -12.25 16.78 -9.68
N ARG A 355 -11.33 15.81 -9.71
CA ARG A 355 -11.03 15.04 -10.92
C ARG A 355 -11.07 13.54 -10.69
N ALA A 356 -11.61 12.79 -11.63
CA ALA A 356 -11.61 11.33 -11.60
C ALA A 356 -10.72 10.74 -12.71
N PHE A 357 -10.16 9.57 -12.41
CA PHE A 357 -9.58 8.65 -13.37
C PHE A 357 -10.26 7.29 -13.26
N LEU A 358 -10.88 6.83 -14.35
CA LEU A 358 -11.46 5.50 -14.48
C LEU A 358 -10.70 4.77 -15.58
N GLY A 359 -9.73 3.94 -15.21
CA GLY A 359 -8.78 3.33 -16.16
C GLY A 359 -8.93 1.84 -16.36
N TRP A 360 -8.30 1.35 -17.44
CA TRP A 360 -8.34 -0.04 -17.89
C TRP A 360 -9.77 -0.49 -18.24
N ASN A 361 -10.50 0.34 -18.99
CA ASN A 361 -11.81 -0.01 -19.51
C ASN A 361 -11.67 -0.77 -20.84
N HIS A 362 -12.62 -1.66 -21.11
CA HIS A 362 -12.69 -2.41 -22.35
C HIS A 362 -14.03 -2.23 -23.05
N GLY A 363 -13.97 -1.92 -24.34
CA GLY A 363 -15.13 -1.63 -25.20
C GLY A 363 -16.28 -2.64 -25.14
N PRO A 364 -16.05 -3.97 -25.01
CA PRO A 364 -17.16 -4.93 -24.92
C PRO A 364 -18.09 -4.74 -23.72
N ASN A 365 -17.56 -4.23 -22.59
CA ASN A 365 -18.37 -4.01 -21.40
C ASN A 365 -19.00 -2.62 -21.43
N MET A 366 -18.15 -1.61 -21.69
CA MET A 366 -18.56 -0.23 -21.85
C MET A 366 -17.56 0.47 -22.76
N SER A 367 -18.04 1.23 -23.73
CA SER A 367 -17.25 2.02 -24.67
C SER A 367 -17.15 3.49 -24.23
N ASN A 368 -16.20 4.24 -24.80
CA ASN A 368 -16.01 5.67 -24.48
C ASN A 368 -17.28 6.47 -24.76
N TRP A 369 -18.01 6.13 -25.83
CA TRP A 369 -19.27 6.78 -26.18
C TRP A 369 -20.37 6.48 -25.16
N GLU A 370 -20.47 5.24 -24.69
CA GLU A 370 -21.45 4.87 -23.66
C GLU A 370 -21.16 5.55 -22.32
N TRP A 371 -19.89 5.73 -21.96
CA TRP A 371 -19.50 6.55 -20.81
C TRP A 371 -19.88 8.01 -20.97
N LEU A 372 -19.61 8.61 -22.13
CA LEU A 372 -20.02 9.99 -22.40
C LEU A 372 -21.55 10.15 -22.30
N MET A 373 -22.31 9.22 -22.88
CA MET A 373 -23.77 9.21 -22.81
C MET A 373 -24.27 9.04 -21.38
N CYS A 374 -23.66 8.15 -20.59
CA CYS A 374 -24.00 7.94 -19.18
C CYS A 374 -24.01 9.26 -18.38
N PHE A 375 -22.95 10.07 -18.49
CA PHE A 375 -22.86 11.33 -17.76
C PHE A 375 -23.78 12.42 -18.34
N ARG A 376 -23.91 12.50 -19.68
CA ARG A 376 -24.80 13.47 -20.32
C ARG A 376 -26.27 13.25 -19.99
N ASP A 377 -26.70 11.99 -20.00
CA ASP A 377 -28.09 11.62 -19.73
C ASP A 377 -28.41 11.78 -18.25
N SER A 378 -27.46 11.47 -17.36
CA SER A 378 -27.61 11.73 -15.91
C SER A 378 -27.85 13.21 -15.61
N HIS A 379 -27.08 14.11 -16.24
CA HIS A 379 -27.29 15.55 -16.09
C HIS A 379 -28.64 16.00 -16.65
N SER A 380 -29.00 15.54 -17.84
CA SER A 380 -30.25 15.93 -18.53
C SER A 380 -31.48 15.48 -17.73
N LEU A 381 -31.50 14.22 -17.27
CA LEU A 381 -32.59 13.66 -16.47
C LEU A 381 -32.76 14.40 -15.13
N ALA A 382 -31.67 14.74 -14.46
CA ALA A 382 -31.74 15.50 -13.21
C ALA A 382 -32.31 16.91 -13.43
N LYS A 383 -31.88 17.57 -14.51
CA LYS A 383 -32.35 18.91 -14.88
C LYS A 383 -33.82 18.94 -15.27
N GLU A 384 -34.26 17.99 -16.10
CA GLU A 384 -35.66 17.90 -16.57
C GLU A 384 -36.64 17.59 -15.43
N ASN A 385 -36.22 16.74 -14.48
CA ASN A 385 -37.08 16.30 -13.38
C ASN A 385 -36.93 17.16 -12.10
N GLY A 386 -36.07 18.18 -12.12
CA GLY A 386 -35.74 18.96 -10.91
C GLY A 386 -35.18 18.10 -9.78
N LEU A 387 -34.57 16.95 -10.10
CA LEU A 387 -34.01 16.02 -9.12
C LEU A 387 -32.60 16.48 -8.74
N ALA A 388 -32.33 16.50 -7.43
CA ALA A 388 -30.96 16.58 -6.96
C ALA A 388 -30.19 15.31 -7.35
N GLY A 389 -29.02 15.45 -7.98
CA GLY A 389 -28.10 14.34 -8.22
C GLY A 389 -27.57 14.17 -9.66
N GLY A 390 -27.98 14.99 -10.63
CA GLY A 390 -27.23 15.03 -11.90
C GLY A 390 -25.79 15.45 -11.64
N VAL A 391 -24.84 14.94 -12.43
CA VAL A 391 -23.45 15.42 -12.40
C VAL A 391 -23.11 16.06 -13.74
N GLU A 392 -22.57 17.28 -13.72
CA GLU A 392 -22.01 17.90 -14.91
C GLU A 392 -20.50 17.64 -14.92
N VAL A 393 -19.98 17.12 -16.03
CA VAL A 393 -18.57 16.75 -16.14
C VAL A 393 -17.95 17.27 -17.43
N ASP A 394 -16.70 17.68 -17.34
CA ASP A 394 -15.78 17.70 -18.47
C ASP A 394 -15.25 16.27 -18.67
N PHE A 395 -15.32 15.76 -19.90
CA PHE A 395 -15.08 14.36 -20.23
C PHE A 395 -13.97 14.22 -21.26
N ASP A 396 -12.92 13.47 -20.89
CA ASP A 396 -11.86 13.07 -21.80
C ASP A 396 -11.70 11.54 -21.76
N ALA A 397 -11.55 10.93 -22.93
CA ALA A 397 -11.19 9.52 -23.04
C ALA A 397 -9.89 9.37 -23.82
N VAL A 398 -8.96 8.60 -23.27
CA VAL A 398 -7.60 8.44 -23.79
C VAL A 398 -7.27 6.96 -23.86
N GLU A 399 -6.74 6.49 -24.99
CA GLU A 399 -6.25 5.12 -25.07
C GLU A 399 -5.08 4.91 -24.10
N ASP A 400 -5.10 3.77 -23.40
CA ASP A 400 -4.10 3.50 -22.36
C ASP A 400 -2.67 3.48 -22.93
N GLY A 401 -2.52 3.17 -24.21
CA GLY A 401 -1.22 3.16 -24.89
C GLY A 401 -0.62 4.52 -25.14
N TYR A 402 -1.42 5.58 -25.08
CA TYR A 402 -0.92 6.94 -25.09
C TYR A 402 -0.44 7.35 -23.69
N LEU A 403 -1.13 6.92 -22.63
CA LEU A 403 -0.78 7.22 -21.25
C LEU A 403 0.42 6.41 -20.76
N PHE A 404 0.49 5.16 -21.20
CA PHE A 404 1.49 4.16 -20.83
C PHE A 404 2.15 3.67 -22.12
N PRO A 405 2.97 4.52 -22.77
CA PRO A 405 3.60 4.14 -24.02
C PRO A 405 4.44 2.88 -23.80
N PRO A 406 4.25 1.84 -24.64
CA PRO A 406 4.94 0.59 -24.44
C PRO A 406 6.44 0.81 -24.54
N HIS A 407 7.15 0.44 -23.48
CA HIS A 407 8.60 0.32 -23.56
C HIS A 407 8.92 -0.70 -24.67
N ALA A 408 9.95 -0.46 -25.50
CA ALA A 408 10.24 -1.30 -26.67
C ALA A 408 10.36 -2.79 -26.30
N ARG A 409 10.95 -3.10 -25.14
CA ARG A 409 11.03 -4.47 -24.58
C ARG A 409 9.66 -5.10 -24.27
N VAL A 410 8.65 -4.29 -23.95
CA VAL A 410 7.30 -4.78 -23.63
C VAL A 410 6.50 -5.11 -24.89
N LEU A 411 6.81 -4.50 -26.04
CA LEU A 411 6.23 -4.92 -27.32
C LEU A 411 6.70 -6.33 -27.73
N GLU A 412 7.88 -6.73 -27.31
CA GLU A 412 8.43 -8.06 -27.57
C GLU A 412 7.78 -9.12 -26.68
N ASP A 413 7.47 -8.77 -25.44
CA ASP A 413 6.80 -9.64 -24.48
C ASP A 413 5.28 -9.44 -24.53
N LYS A 414 4.62 -10.18 -25.43
CA LYS A 414 3.15 -10.16 -25.70
C LYS A 414 2.24 -10.43 -24.48
N ARG A 415 2.78 -10.45 -23.27
CA ARG A 415 2.09 -10.85 -22.02
C ARG A 415 1.84 -9.71 -21.05
N SER A 416 2.37 -8.51 -21.27
CA SER A 416 2.16 -7.44 -20.29
C SER A 416 0.70 -6.95 -20.30
N PHE A 417 0.01 -7.21 -19.20
CA PHE A 417 -1.41 -6.92 -18.97
C PHE A 417 -1.78 -5.42 -19.13
N LEU A 418 -0.81 -4.53 -18.98
CA LEU A 418 -0.93 -3.10 -19.29
C LEU A 418 -1.33 -2.81 -20.73
N TYR A 419 -0.99 -3.73 -21.64
CA TYR A 419 -1.05 -3.51 -23.09
C TYR A 419 -2.07 -4.42 -23.75
N GLN A 420 -3.10 -4.84 -23.00
CA GLN A 420 -4.26 -5.52 -23.57
C GLN A 420 -5.10 -4.53 -24.36
N TYR A 421 -4.67 -4.27 -25.59
CA TYR A 421 -5.39 -3.39 -26.51
C TYR A 421 -6.58 -4.09 -27.17
N PRO A 422 -7.72 -3.38 -27.35
CA PRO A 422 -7.94 -2.00 -26.95
C PRO A 422 -8.34 -1.87 -25.47
N ALA A 423 -7.61 -1.04 -24.73
CA ALA A 423 -7.95 -0.55 -23.39
C ALA A 423 -7.85 0.97 -23.38
N TYR A 424 -8.70 1.62 -22.61
CA TYR A 424 -8.74 3.07 -22.50
C TYR A 424 -9.10 3.52 -21.09
N SER A 425 -8.77 4.78 -20.83
CA SER A 425 -9.04 5.45 -19.57
C SER A 425 -9.91 6.67 -19.81
N ILE A 426 -10.71 7.00 -18.80
CA ILE A 426 -11.55 8.19 -18.79
C ILE A 426 -11.06 9.12 -17.69
N PHE A 427 -10.94 10.39 -18.04
CA PHE A 427 -10.72 11.48 -17.13
C PHE A 427 -11.98 12.32 -17.05
N LEU A 428 -12.37 12.67 -15.83
CA LEU A 428 -13.54 13.49 -15.57
C LEU A 428 -13.12 14.67 -14.71
N THR A 429 -13.64 15.87 -15.00
CA THR A 429 -13.61 16.99 -14.05
C THR A 429 -15.05 17.35 -13.69
N ARG A 430 -15.39 17.36 -12.40
CA ARG A 430 -16.73 17.75 -11.96
C ARG A 430 -16.92 19.27 -12.13
N LEU A 431 -17.94 19.68 -12.88
CA LEU A 431 -18.27 21.08 -13.14
C LEU A 431 -19.37 21.61 -12.21
N ALA A 432 -20.35 20.77 -11.86
CA ALA A 432 -21.44 21.06 -10.94
C ALA A 432 -21.84 19.82 -10.12
#